data_AF-A0A3E2T9W5-F1
#
_entry.id   AF-A0A3E2T9W5-F1
#
_cell.length_a   1.000
_cell.length_b   1.000
_cell.length_c   1.000
_cell.angle_alpha   90.00
_cell.angle_beta   90.00
_cell.angle_gamma   90.00
#
_symmetry.space_group_name_H-M   'P 1'
#
loop_
_entity.id
_entity.type
_entity.pdbx_description
1 polymer ?
#
loop_
_entity_poly.entity_id
_entity_poly.type
_entity_poly.pdbx_seq_one_letter_code
_entity_poly.pdbx_strand_id
1 'polypeptide(L)'
;MKRFKKVLALVLAGVLALAMLTACDGTTDPDKVIPDVDTANVVDTVNHMAADSKEGLGQVYYSAKYSEITKELLNNWLENREKSVTYAEEYQKIVAKMGGNAKVVVGLTDKNVIPGLTSGNPAVKGSAKYDVLFKDTSAYNLADRIGVAFVKTKNGTVYQLVCLFDVN
;
A
#
# COMPACT_ATOMS: atom_id res chain seq x y z
N MET A 1 -36.79 3.82 48.92
CA MET A 1 -35.76 4.65 48.23
C MET A 1 -34.30 4.40 48.63
N LYS A 2 -33.97 3.52 49.60
CA LYS A 2 -32.57 3.31 50.07
C LYS A 2 -31.78 2.22 49.29
N ARG A 3 -32.48 1.35 48.55
CA ARG A 3 -31.88 0.20 47.82
C ARG A 3 -31.58 0.51 46.35
N PHE A 4 -32.37 1.39 45.73
CA PHE A 4 -32.17 1.85 44.34
C PHE A 4 -30.90 2.68 44.13
N LYS A 5 -30.47 3.47 45.13
CA LYS A 5 -29.24 4.27 45.04
C LYS A 5 -27.96 3.42 45.03
N LYS A 6 -28.01 2.21 45.62
CA LYS A 6 -26.85 1.30 45.66
C LYS A 6 -26.67 0.53 44.36
N VAL A 7 -27.77 0.19 43.67
CA VAL A 7 -27.73 -0.48 42.36
C VAL A 7 -27.20 0.47 41.29
N LEU A 8 -27.62 1.74 41.30
CA LEU A 8 -27.18 2.71 40.31
C LEU A 8 -25.68 3.03 40.40
N ALA A 9 -25.12 3.10 41.62
CA ALA A 9 -23.68 3.32 41.82
C ALA A 9 -22.84 2.11 41.36
N LEU A 10 -23.37 0.88 41.50
CA LEU A 10 -22.69 -0.34 41.05
C LEU A 10 -22.68 -0.45 39.52
N VAL A 11 -23.75 -0.02 38.85
CA VAL A 11 -23.84 0.01 37.38
C VAL A 11 -22.90 1.08 36.80
N LEU A 12 -22.73 2.23 37.48
CA LEU A 12 -21.82 3.28 37.00
C LEU A 12 -20.33 2.88 37.09
N ALA A 13 -19.94 2.11 38.11
CA ALA A 13 -18.57 1.57 38.21
C ALA A 13 -18.32 0.41 37.22
N GLY A 14 -19.36 -0.37 36.87
CA GLY A 14 -19.27 -1.42 35.87
C GLY A 14 -19.16 -0.90 34.43
N VAL A 15 -19.82 0.20 34.10
CA VAL A 15 -19.75 0.81 32.76
C VAL A 15 -18.42 1.53 32.52
N LEU A 16 -17.78 2.06 33.58
CA LEU A 16 -16.45 2.66 33.44
C LEU A 16 -15.35 1.59 33.22
N ALA A 17 -15.51 0.39 33.77
CA ALA A 17 -14.60 -0.73 33.48
C ALA A 17 -14.83 -1.32 32.08
N LEU A 18 -16.07 -1.31 31.58
CA LEU A 18 -16.39 -1.83 30.25
C LEU A 18 -15.95 -0.90 29.10
N ALA A 19 -15.75 0.39 29.38
CA ALA A 19 -15.06 1.31 28.45
C ALA A 19 -13.53 1.15 28.46
N MET A 20 -12.96 0.48 29.48
CA MET A 20 -11.52 0.14 29.53
C MET A 20 -11.24 -1.30 29.06
N LEU A 21 -12.26 -2.15 28.93
CA LEU A 21 -12.08 -3.55 28.52
C LEU A 21 -12.07 -3.76 26.98
N THR A 22 -12.28 -2.70 26.20
CA THR A 22 -11.97 -2.66 24.74
C THR A 22 -10.69 -1.90 24.42
N ALA A 23 -9.90 -1.53 25.43
CA ALA A 23 -8.49 -1.17 25.24
C ALA A 23 -7.63 -2.43 25.40
N CYS A 24 -7.97 -3.51 24.68
CA CYS A 24 -7.10 -4.66 24.54
C CYS A 24 -6.21 -4.40 23.32
N ASP A 25 -5.07 -3.78 23.61
CA ASP A 25 -3.83 -3.79 22.83
C ASP A 25 -3.71 -2.85 21.61
N GLY A 26 -2.68 -1.99 21.66
CA GLY A 26 -2.08 -1.33 20.50
C GLY A 26 -2.77 -0.10 19.93
N THR A 27 -2.14 1.06 20.05
CA THR A 27 -2.30 2.12 19.03
C THR A 27 -2.08 1.49 17.65
N THR A 28 -3.11 1.41 16.80
CA THR A 28 -2.95 0.95 15.42
C THR A 28 -1.95 1.87 14.74
N ASP A 29 -0.83 1.30 14.31
CA ASP A 29 0.19 2.02 13.54
C ASP A 29 -0.49 2.65 12.32
N PRO A 30 -0.53 3.99 12.19
CA PRO A 30 -1.22 4.66 11.09
C PRO A 30 -0.64 4.24 9.74
N ASP A 31 0.61 3.80 9.68
CA ASP A 31 1.22 3.27 8.46
C ASP A 31 0.56 1.96 8.00
N LYS A 32 -0.03 1.18 8.90
CA LYS A 32 -0.64 -0.12 8.57
C LYS A 32 -2.13 -0.02 8.27
N VAL A 33 -2.74 1.16 8.39
CA VAL A 33 -4.19 1.34 8.20
C VAL A 33 -4.52 1.35 6.71
N ILE A 34 -5.18 0.31 6.23
CA ILE A 34 -5.67 0.24 4.85
C ILE A 34 -6.84 1.23 4.68
N PRO A 35 -6.76 2.21 3.76
CA PRO A 35 -7.69 3.32 3.72
C PRO A 35 -9.04 2.99 3.07
N ASP A 36 -9.09 1.96 2.20
CA ASP A 36 -10.28 1.64 1.41
C ASP A 36 -10.29 0.18 0.91
N VAL A 37 -11.46 -0.27 0.46
CA VAL A 37 -11.71 -1.65 0.01
C VAL A 37 -10.93 -1.98 -1.27
N ASP A 38 -10.71 -1.03 -2.16
CA ASP A 38 -9.95 -1.29 -3.39
C ASP A 38 -8.50 -1.58 -3.05
N THR A 39 -7.90 -0.78 -2.16
CA THR A 39 -6.55 -1.01 -1.65
C THR A 39 -6.44 -2.38 -0.96
N ALA A 40 -7.42 -2.73 -0.12
CA ALA A 40 -7.46 -4.04 0.53
C ALA A 40 -7.49 -5.20 -0.48
N ASN A 41 -8.34 -5.10 -1.51
CA ASN A 41 -8.46 -6.12 -2.54
C ASN A 41 -7.16 -6.31 -3.33
N VAL A 42 -6.41 -5.23 -3.60
CA VAL A 42 -5.12 -5.33 -4.29
C VAL A 42 -4.10 -6.07 -3.43
N VAL A 43 -3.97 -5.69 -2.15
CA VAL A 43 -3.04 -6.33 -1.20
C VAL A 43 -3.36 -7.82 -1.05
N ASP A 44 -4.65 -8.13 -0.87
CA ASP A 44 -5.13 -9.50 -0.75
C ASP A 44 -4.86 -10.33 -2.00
N THR A 45 -5.14 -9.78 -3.18
CA THR A 45 -4.88 -10.44 -4.47
C THR A 45 -3.39 -10.71 -4.67
N VAL A 46 -2.53 -9.73 -4.40
CA VAL A 46 -1.08 -9.89 -4.52
C VAL A 46 -0.58 -10.97 -3.56
N ASN A 47 -1.01 -10.96 -2.30
CA ASN A 47 -0.58 -11.97 -1.33
C ASN A 47 -1.10 -13.39 -1.64
N HIS A 48 -2.35 -13.52 -2.13
CA HIS A 48 -2.86 -14.81 -2.60
C HIS A 48 -2.04 -15.34 -3.79
N MET A 49 -1.74 -14.49 -4.78
CA MET A 49 -0.92 -14.87 -5.93
C MET A 49 0.52 -15.24 -5.52
N ALA A 50 1.09 -14.55 -4.53
CA ALA A 50 2.40 -14.87 -3.96
C ALA A 50 2.39 -16.27 -3.33
N ALA A 51 1.38 -16.57 -2.52
CA ALA A 51 1.21 -17.86 -1.86
C ALA A 51 0.97 -19.00 -2.85
N ASP A 52 0.15 -18.76 -3.89
CA ASP A 52 -0.17 -19.73 -4.94
C ASP A 52 0.96 -19.93 -5.97
N SER A 53 2.00 -19.09 -5.93
CA SER A 53 3.15 -19.24 -6.81
C SER A 53 3.90 -20.55 -6.51
N LYS A 54 4.51 -21.15 -7.54
CA LYS A 54 5.26 -22.41 -7.39
C LYS A 54 6.42 -22.32 -6.40
N GLU A 55 6.95 -21.12 -6.19
CA GLU A 55 8.07 -20.84 -5.30
C GLU A 55 7.64 -20.56 -3.86
N GLY A 56 6.34 -20.37 -3.60
CA GLY A 56 5.82 -20.09 -2.26
C GLY A 56 6.36 -18.77 -1.69
N LEU A 57 6.19 -17.69 -2.45
CA LEU A 57 6.74 -16.37 -2.11
C LEU A 57 6.15 -15.80 -0.82
N GLY A 58 6.96 -14.98 -0.13
CA GLY A 58 6.57 -14.32 1.12
C GLY A 58 5.41 -13.34 0.96
N GLN A 59 4.72 -13.04 2.07
CA GLN A 59 3.68 -12.02 2.09
C GLN A 59 4.27 -10.62 2.24
N VAL A 60 3.65 -9.65 1.58
CA VAL A 60 3.95 -8.23 1.73
C VAL A 60 2.87 -7.53 2.56
N TYR A 61 3.28 -6.58 3.38
CA TYR A 61 2.38 -5.85 4.29
C TYR A 61 2.13 -4.44 3.78
N TYR A 62 0.87 -4.01 3.84
CA TYR A 62 0.48 -2.65 3.47
C TYR A 62 1.28 -1.59 4.24
N SER A 63 1.60 -0.49 3.56
CA SER A 63 2.14 0.73 4.16
C SER A 63 1.51 1.97 3.52
N ALA A 64 0.95 2.84 4.36
CA ALA A 64 0.42 4.14 3.97
C ALA A 64 1.54 5.07 3.48
N LYS A 65 2.67 5.12 4.19
CA LYS A 65 3.87 5.86 3.80
C LYS A 65 4.34 5.46 2.41
N TYR A 66 4.49 4.16 2.15
CA TYR A 66 4.96 3.72 0.83
C TYR A 66 3.88 3.83 -0.25
N SER A 67 2.60 3.79 0.11
CA SER A 67 1.49 4.09 -0.82
C SER A 67 1.48 5.55 -1.26
N GLU A 68 1.87 6.50 -0.40
CA GLU A 68 2.07 7.90 -0.78
C GLU A 68 3.21 8.04 -1.81
N ILE A 69 4.33 7.35 -1.60
CA ILE A 69 5.43 7.30 -2.56
C ILE A 69 4.96 6.67 -3.88
N THR A 70 4.24 5.55 -3.84
CA THR A 70 3.63 4.93 -5.03
C THR A 70 2.70 5.90 -5.75
N LYS A 71 1.93 6.72 -5.03
CA LYS A 71 1.05 7.72 -5.65
C LYS A 71 1.83 8.82 -6.35
N GLU A 72 2.92 9.30 -5.76
CA GLU A 72 3.81 10.27 -6.43
C GLU A 72 4.46 9.67 -7.68
N LEU A 73 4.94 8.43 -7.61
CA LEU A 73 5.49 7.72 -8.77
C LEU A 73 4.45 7.54 -9.89
N LEU A 74 3.20 7.22 -9.53
CA LEU A 74 2.09 7.11 -10.50
C LEU A 74 1.78 8.47 -11.13
N ASN A 75 1.75 9.56 -10.35
CA ASN A 75 1.56 10.90 -10.90
C ASN A 75 2.69 11.30 -11.85
N ASN A 76 3.95 11.03 -11.48
CA ASN A 76 5.09 11.28 -12.35
C ASN A 76 4.97 10.49 -13.66
N TRP A 77 4.58 9.22 -13.60
CA TRP A 77 4.32 8.41 -14.79
C TRP A 77 3.17 8.99 -15.65
N LEU A 78 2.08 9.46 -15.03
CA LEU A 78 0.95 10.05 -15.74
C LEU A 78 1.30 11.38 -16.43
N GLU A 79 2.16 12.19 -15.82
CA GLU A 79 2.50 13.54 -16.29
C GLU A 79 3.71 13.55 -17.24
N ASN A 80 4.69 12.68 -17.01
CA ASN A 80 6.01 12.75 -17.64
C ASN A 80 6.39 11.52 -18.47
N ARG A 81 5.52 10.52 -18.68
CA ARG A 81 5.85 9.34 -19.53
C ARG A 81 6.23 9.67 -20.98
N GLU A 82 5.87 10.86 -21.47
CA GLU A 82 6.25 11.36 -22.82
C GLU A 82 7.55 12.19 -22.77
N LYS A 83 8.10 12.47 -21.58
CA LYS A 83 9.22 13.37 -21.29
C LYS A 83 10.29 12.66 -20.46
N SER A 84 11.08 11.80 -21.10
CA SER A 84 11.99 10.87 -20.42
C SER A 84 12.94 11.52 -19.41
N VAL A 85 13.52 12.67 -19.74
CA VAL A 85 14.43 13.40 -18.83
C VAL A 85 13.70 13.84 -17.57
N THR A 86 12.55 14.51 -17.72
CA THR A 86 11.74 14.98 -16.57
C THR A 86 11.24 13.81 -15.74
N TYR A 87 10.78 12.72 -16.37
CA TYR A 87 10.37 11.52 -15.65
C TYR A 87 11.50 10.99 -14.77
N ALA A 88 12.71 10.87 -15.32
CA ALA A 88 13.85 10.33 -14.60
C ALA A 88 14.28 11.23 -13.43
N GLU A 89 14.29 12.55 -13.64
CA GLU A 89 14.60 13.54 -12.59
C GLU A 89 13.58 13.47 -11.44
N GLU A 90 12.29 13.49 -11.75
CA GLU A 90 11.23 13.42 -10.74
C GLU A 90 11.19 12.07 -10.05
N TYR A 91 11.37 10.97 -10.78
CA TYR A 91 11.48 9.63 -10.19
C TYR A 91 12.55 9.60 -9.11
N GLN A 92 13.74 10.13 -9.38
CA GLN A 92 14.85 10.17 -8.43
C GLN A 92 14.52 10.99 -7.18
N LYS A 93 13.86 12.14 -7.35
CA LYS A 93 13.42 12.97 -6.22
C LYS A 93 12.40 12.24 -5.34
N ILE A 94 11.46 11.52 -5.97
CA ILE A 94 10.41 10.77 -5.27
C ILE A 94 11.03 9.61 -4.47
N VAL A 95 11.86 8.77 -5.10
CA VAL A 95 12.46 7.63 -4.39
C VAL A 95 13.40 8.07 -3.26
N ALA A 96 14.02 9.25 -3.38
CA ALA A 96 14.83 9.82 -2.30
C ALA A 96 14.03 10.16 -1.04
N LYS A 97 12.70 10.38 -1.14
CA LYS A 97 11.83 10.66 0.02
C LYS A 97 11.60 9.45 0.92
N MET A 98 11.85 8.23 0.43
CA MET A 98 11.66 7.02 1.23
C MET A 98 12.53 6.99 2.49
N GLY A 99 13.73 7.57 2.40
CA GLY A 99 14.74 7.64 3.47
C GLY A 99 15.34 6.27 3.84
N GLY A 100 16.45 6.30 4.57
CA GLY A 100 17.14 5.09 5.04
C GLY A 100 17.62 4.20 3.88
N ASN A 101 17.52 2.88 4.10
CA ASN A 101 17.91 1.87 3.11
C ASN A 101 16.77 1.45 2.17
N ALA A 102 15.59 2.06 2.32
CA ALA A 102 14.38 1.62 1.62
C ALA A 102 14.49 1.80 0.09
N LYS A 103 14.05 0.78 -0.65
CA LYS A 103 14.14 0.71 -2.11
C LYS A 103 12.87 0.14 -2.70
N VAL A 104 12.47 0.63 -3.87
CA VAL A 104 11.50 -0.07 -4.71
C VAL A 104 12.21 -1.26 -5.35
N VAL A 105 11.74 -2.46 -5.08
CA VAL A 105 12.31 -3.71 -5.63
C VAL A 105 11.44 -4.31 -6.73
N VAL A 106 10.16 -3.96 -6.80
CA VAL A 106 9.24 -4.38 -7.88
C VAL A 106 8.25 -3.26 -8.23
N GLY A 107 7.84 -3.19 -9.50
CA GLY A 107 6.81 -2.29 -10.01
C GLY A 107 7.41 -1.21 -10.91
N LEU A 108 7.84 -0.09 -10.32
CA LEU A 108 8.60 0.97 -10.98
C LEU A 108 9.98 1.08 -10.34
N THR A 109 10.93 0.28 -10.81
CA THR A 109 12.27 0.17 -10.20
C THR A 109 13.35 0.97 -10.91
N ASP A 110 13.13 1.34 -12.18
CA ASP A 110 14.11 2.02 -13.02
C ASP A 110 13.63 3.41 -13.47
N LYS A 111 14.51 4.41 -13.30
CA LYS A 111 14.29 5.79 -13.77
C LYS A 111 14.43 5.95 -15.29
N ASN A 112 15.16 5.07 -15.94
CA ASN A 112 15.49 5.16 -17.37
C ASN A 112 14.48 4.42 -18.23
N VAL A 113 13.75 3.47 -17.62
CA VAL A 113 12.72 2.68 -18.29
C VAL A 113 11.36 3.15 -17.81
N ILE A 114 10.63 3.84 -18.70
CA ILE A 114 9.23 4.22 -18.44
C ILE A 114 8.35 3.04 -18.84
N PRO A 115 7.60 2.42 -17.92
CA PRO A 115 6.77 1.29 -18.30
C PRO A 115 5.58 1.71 -19.16
N GLY A 116 5.26 0.94 -20.19
CA GLY A 116 4.08 1.18 -21.02
C GLY A 116 2.80 0.66 -20.34
N LEU A 117 1.62 1.11 -20.77
CA LEU A 117 0.35 0.57 -20.26
C LEU A 117 0.15 -0.92 -20.52
N THR A 118 0.80 -1.45 -21.56
CA THR A 118 0.80 -2.88 -21.88
C THR A 118 1.61 -3.72 -20.90
N SER A 119 2.39 -3.09 -20.00
CA SER A 119 3.19 -3.78 -18.99
C SER A 119 2.37 -4.35 -17.84
N GLY A 120 1.09 -3.98 -17.69
CA GLY A 120 0.21 -4.46 -16.63
C GLY A 120 0.38 -3.73 -15.28
N ASN A 121 1.46 -2.98 -15.10
CA ASN A 121 1.71 -2.13 -13.94
C ASN A 121 2.74 -1.03 -14.28
N PRO A 122 2.38 0.27 -14.23
CA PRO A 122 1.07 0.84 -13.92
C PRO A 122 0.03 0.48 -14.99
N ALA A 123 -1.25 0.57 -14.62
CA ALA A 123 -2.35 0.18 -15.50
C ALA A 123 -3.62 1.00 -15.25
N VAL A 124 -4.55 0.95 -16.20
CA VAL A 124 -5.95 1.34 -15.93
C VAL A 124 -6.52 0.35 -14.92
N LYS A 125 -7.25 0.83 -13.90
CA LYS A 125 -7.71 0.01 -12.76
C LYS A 125 -8.38 -1.29 -13.20
N GLY A 126 -9.32 -1.22 -14.16
CA GLY A 126 -10.05 -2.38 -14.68
C GLY A 126 -9.26 -3.32 -15.60
N SER A 127 -7.98 -3.03 -15.86
CA SER A 127 -7.11 -3.82 -16.76
C SER A 127 -5.78 -4.20 -16.11
N ALA A 128 -5.62 -3.97 -14.81
CA ALA A 128 -4.37 -4.28 -14.14
C ALA A 128 -4.14 -5.78 -14.02
N LYS A 129 -2.86 -6.12 -14.03
CA LYS A 129 -2.37 -7.49 -13.99
C LYS A 129 -1.26 -7.56 -12.96
N TYR A 130 -1.46 -8.37 -11.93
CA TYR A 130 -0.49 -8.48 -10.84
C TYR A 130 0.57 -9.56 -11.08
N ASP A 131 0.39 -10.45 -12.06
CA ASP A 131 1.38 -11.48 -12.44
C ASP A 131 2.75 -10.86 -12.78
N VAL A 132 2.75 -9.63 -13.27
CA VAL A 132 3.96 -8.91 -13.66
C VAL A 132 4.85 -8.53 -12.47
N LEU A 133 4.28 -8.48 -11.25
CA LEU A 133 5.03 -8.27 -10.01
C LEU A 133 5.87 -9.50 -9.64
N PHE A 134 5.56 -10.67 -10.19
CA PHE A 134 6.20 -11.95 -9.85
C PHE A 134 7.16 -12.44 -10.92
N LYS A 135 7.44 -11.63 -11.96
CA LYS A 135 8.36 -12.00 -13.04
C LYS A 135 9.80 -12.17 -12.56
N ASP A 136 10.20 -11.37 -11.57
CA ASP A 136 11.47 -11.48 -10.88
C ASP A 136 11.20 -11.86 -9.43
N THR A 137 11.16 -13.17 -9.17
CA THR A 137 10.87 -13.71 -7.83
C THR A 137 11.99 -13.41 -6.84
N SER A 138 13.22 -13.22 -7.31
CA SER A 138 14.35 -12.83 -6.48
C SER A 138 14.18 -11.40 -5.97
N ALA A 139 13.78 -10.46 -6.83
CA ALA A 139 13.45 -9.10 -6.41
C ALA A 139 12.19 -9.05 -5.53
N TYR A 140 11.18 -9.88 -5.82
CA TYR A 140 9.98 -9.98 -5.00
C TYR A 140 10.31 -10.40 -3.56
N ASN A 141 11.16 -11.40 -3.36
CA ASN A 141 11.53 -11.90 -2.04
C ASN A 141 12.32 -10.91 -1.18
N LEU A 142 12.79 -9.79 -1.74
CA LEU A 142 13.37 -8.69 -0.97
C LEU A 142 12.30 -7.78 -0.35
N ALA A 143 11.05 -7.85 -0.84
CA ALA A 143 10.01 -6.94 -0.42
C ALA A 143 9.35 -7.39 0.89
N ASP A 144 9.20 -6.44 1.81
CA ASP A 144 8.35 -6.60 3.01
C ASP A 144 7.08 -5.76 2.93
N ARG A 145 7.12 -4.66 2.14
CA ARG A 145 6.05 -3.67 2.10
C ARG A 145 5.45 -3.53 0.71
N ILE A 146 4.15 -3.31 0.68
CA ILE A 146 3.39 -2.99 -0.54
C ILE A 146 2.80 -1.58 -0.42
N GLY A 147 3.07 -0.77 -1.45
CA GLY A 147 2.41 0.50 -1.69
C GLY A 147 1.44 0.36 -2.85
N VAL A 148 0.21 0.86 -2.66
CA VAL A 148 -0.85 0.83 -3.67
C VAL A 148 -1.37 2.24 -3.86
N ALA A 149 -1.50 2.67 -5.11
CA ALA A 149 -2.04 3.97 -5.42
C ALA A 149 -3.08 3.92 -6.54
N PHE A 150 -4.10 4.77 -6.40
CA PHE A 150 -5.09 5.04 -7.43
C PHE A 150 -5.13 6.54 -7.73
N VAL A 151 -5.15 6.89 -9.01
CA VAL A 151 -5.27 8.28 -9.48
C VAL A 151 -6.35 8.36 -10.55
N LYS A 152 -7.38 9.19 -10.28
CA LYS A 152 -8.44 9.51 -11.25
C LYS A 152 -8.02 10.72 -12.08
N THR A 153 -7.90 10.54 -13.39
CA THR A 153 -7.59 11.62 -14.33
C THR A 153 -8.82 12.45 -14.67
N LYS A 154 -8.62 13.63 -15.26
CA LYS A 154 -9.70 14.57 -15.62
C LYS A 154 -10.77 13.97 -16.55
N ASN A 155 -10.39 13.02 -17.40
CA ASN A 155 -11.30 12.29 -18.28
C ASN A 155 -12.08 11.14 -17.59
N GLY A 156 -11.91 10.98 -16.27
CA GLY A 156 -12.62 9.98 -15.47
C GLY A 156 -11.94 8.62 -15.36
N THR A 157 -10.89 8.35 -16.15
CA THR A 157 -10.11 7.10 -16.06
C THR A 157 -9.41 7.01 -14.71
N VAL A 158 -9.49 5.84 -14.07
CA VAL A 158 -8.74 5.56 -12.85
C VAL A 158 -7.54 4.69 -13.22
N TYR A 159 -6.34 5.21 -12.96
CA TYR A 159 -5.10 4.47 -13.06
C TYR A 159 -4.70 3.92 -11.70
N GLN A 160 -4.00 2.80 -11.71
CA GLN A 160 -3.41 2.20 -10.53
C GLN A 160 -1.93 1.89 -10.74
N LEU A 161 -1.19 1.89 -9.63
CA LEU A 161 0.18 1.43 -9.55
C LEU A 161 0.36 0.65 -8.25
N VAL A 162 1.10 -0.45 -8.34
CA VAL A 162 1.58 -1.22 -7.20
C VAL A 162 3.10 -1.21 -7.21
N CYS A 163 3.71 -0.87 -6.07
CA CYS A 163 5.14 -0.99 -5.85
C CYS A 163 5.40 -1.88 -4.64
N LEU A 164 6.44 -2.70 -4.72
CA LEU A 164 6.93 -3.48 -3.58
C LEU A 164 8.26 -2.91 -3.12
N PHE A 165 8.45 -2.86 -1.80
CA PHE A 165 9.55 -2.17 -1.17
C PHE A 165 10.32 -3.10 -0.24
N ASP A 166 11.63 -3.10 -0.41
CA ASP A 166 12.59 -3.56 0.59
C ASP A 166 12.84 -2.39 1.55
N VAL A 167 12.65 -2.62 2.85
CA VAL A 167 12.74 -1.58 3.88
C VAL A 167 13.77 -1.91 4.95
N ASN A 168 14.60 -2.94 4.72
CA ASN A 168 15.65 -3.41 5.63
C ASN A 168 17.04 -2.83 5.30
#